data_AF-A0A7W1KVC5-F1
#
_entry.id   AF-A0A7W1KVC5-F1
#
_cell.length_a   1.000
_cell.length_b   1.000
_cell.length_c   1.000
_cell.angle_alpha   90.00
_cell.angle_beta   90.00
_cell.angle_gamma   90.00
#
_symmetry.space_group_name_H-M   'P 1'
#
loop_
_entity.id
_entity.type
_entity.pdbx_description
1 polymer ?
#
loop_
_entity_poly.entity_id
_entity_poly.type
_entity_poly.pdbx_seq_one_letter_code
_entity_poly.pdbx_strand_id
1 'polypeptide(L)'
;MILRLASSIVASLITGIVVGGLGGRLVMRLSAMAADDSRIGMTTDNGNVVGAITGEGTLGLVLFVGLAVGLAMGPFLFALRAVLPGRRLPLTVSIVLLALGSAIVIDPGNPDFMIVGNRALNVAMFALLFPLFGFMSVALAEGFDRWLLQRPLVHLAPLTLIGTALGVGLGILGIAVVAAQSGPPGSLAIVFVTVLGAVVTLTDGGVALGAREVALVALVIATAWGLVNFAQDVGVIVG
;
A
#
# COMPACT_ATOMS: atom_id res chain seq x y z
N MET A 1 11.26 20.33 4.70
CA MET A 1 10.03 19.56 5.01
C MET A 1 9.24 19.27 3.74
N ILE A 2 8.74 20.30 3.05
CA ILE A 2 7.90 20.20 1.84
C ILE A 2 8.49 19.30 0.75
N LEU A 3 9.77 19.48 0.39
CA LEU A 3 10.42 18.66 -0.66
C LEU A 3 10.50 17.16 -0.31
N ARG A 4 10.66 16.80 0.98
CA ARG A 4 10.71 15.40 1.43
C ARG A 4 9.34 14.74 1.44
N LEU A 5 8.29 15.52 1.66
CA LEU A 5 6.91 15.05 1.52
C LEU A 5 6.58 14.81 0.05
N ALA A 6 6.94 15.76 -0.82
CA ALA A 6 6.76 15.62 -2.26
C ALA A 6 7.50 14.40 -2.83
N SER A 7 8.76 14.18 -2.45
CA SER A 7 9.52 13.02 -2.90
C SER A 7 8.90 11.71 -2.43
N SER A 8 8.35 11.67 -1.20
CA SER A 8 7.67 10.50 -0.66
C SER A 8 6.35 10.22 -1.40
N ILE A 9 5.58 11.26 -1.74
CA ILE A 9 4.34 11.13 -2.53
C ILE A 9 4.65 10.64 -3.94
N VAL A 10 5.59 11.28 -4.64
CA VAL A 10 5.96 10.91 -6.02
C VAL A 10 6.52 9.48 -6.05
N ALA A 11 7.37 9.12 -5.09
CA ALA A 11 7.90 7.76 -4.98
C ALA A 11 6.80 6.73 -4.76
N SER A 12 5.88 6.97 -3.81
CA SER A 12 4.78 6.07 -3.53
C SER A 12 3.76 6.00 -4.67
N LEU A 13 3.54 7.09 -5.42
CA LEU A 13 2.73 7.10 -6.63
C LEU A 13 3.31 6.21 -7.74
N ILE A 14 4.59 6.41 -8.06
CA ILE A 14 5.28 5.59 -9.07
C ILE A 14 5.26 4.13 -8.64
N THR A 15 5.52 3.85 -7.36
CA THR A 15 5.46 2.50 -6.82
C THR A 15 4.05 1.93 -6.85
N GLY A 16 3.03 2.73 -6.58
CA GLY A 16 1.62 2.34 -6.68
C GLY A 16 1.23 1.93 -8.10
N ILE A 17 1.62 2.73 -9.09
CA ILE A 17 1.39 2.40 -10.51
C ILE A 17 2.12 1.10 -10.89
N VAL A 18 3.40 0.97 -10.51
CA VAL A 18 4.24 -0.15 -10.96
C VAL A 18 3.94 -1.44 -10.19
N VAL A 19 3.92 -1.41 -8.87
CA VAL A 19 3.76 -2.59 -8.01
C VAL A 19 2.28 -2.90 -7.77
N GLY A 20 1.50 -1.90 -7.34
CA GLY A 20 0.07 -2.09 -7.10
C GLY A 20 -0.71 -2.33 -8.39
N GLY A 21 -0.51 -1.48 -9.38
CA GLY A 21 -1.14 -1.55 -10.70
C GLY A 21 -0.62 -2.70 -11.57
N LEU A 22 0.54 -2.47 -12.18
CA LEU A 22 1.09 -3.42 -13.16
C LEU A 22 1.51 -4.75 -12.50
N GLY A 23 2.11 -4.69 -11.31
CA GLY A 23 2.50 -5.87 -10.53
C GLY A 23 1.30 -6.70 -10.10
N GLY A 24 0.23 -6.07 -9.61
CA GLY A 24 -1.04 -6.77 -9.31
C GLY A 24 -1.61 -7.49 -10.53
N ARG A 25 -1.62 -6.83 -11.70
CA ARG A 25 -2.09 -7.45 -12.95
C ARG A 25 -1.18 -8.60 -13.39
N LEU A 26 0.13 -8.47 -13.22
CA LEU A 26 1.08 -9.53 -13.53
C LEU A 26 0.85 -10.75 -12.65
N VAL A 27 0.68 -10.55 -11.34
CA VAL A 27 0.39 -11.63 -10.37
C VAL A 27 -0.91 -12.34 -10.74
N MET A 28 -1.97 -11.60 -11.09
CA MET A 28 -3.23 -12.19 -11.54
C MET A 28 -3.05 -13.03 -12.82
N ARG A 29 -2.23 -12.57 -13.76
CA ARG A 29 -1.94 -13.34 -14.99
C ARG A 29 -1.13 -14.60 -14.71
N LEU A 30 -0.09 -14.50 -13.88
CA LEU A 30 0.73 -15.64 -13.49
C LEU A 30 -0.10 -16.69 -12.73
N SER A 31 -1.01 -16.23 -11.86
CA SER A 31 -1.96 -17.08 -11.16
C SER A 31 -2.89 -17.82 -12.12
N ALA A 32 -3.43 -17.12 -13.12
CA ALA A 32 -4.27 -17.72 -14.16
C ALA A 32 -3.50 -18.74 -15.02
N MET A 33 -2.23 -18.49 -15.33
CA MET A 33 -1.37 -19.43 -16.08
C MET A 33 -0.99 -20.66 -15.25
N ALA A 34 -1.01 -20.55 -13.93
CA ALA A 34 -0.76 -21.65 -13.01
C ALA A 34 -2.04 -22.43 -12.66
N ALA A 35 -3.20 -22.03 -13.20
CA ALA A 35 -4.47 -22.73 -13.04
C ALA A 35 -4.65 -23.80 -14.13
N ASP A 36 -5.36 -24.89 -13.81
CA ASP A 36 -5.72 -25.92 -14.79
C ASP A 36 -6.49 -25.32 -15.97
N ASP A 37 -6.17 -25.79 -17.19
CA ASP A 37 -6.73 -25.29 -18.47
C ASP A 37 -8.27 -25.22 -18.49
N SER A 38 -8.94 -26.05 -17.68
CA SER A 38 -10.40 -26.07 -17.54
C SER A 38 -11.03 -24.80 -16.92
N ARG A 39 -10.22 -23.89 -16.35
CA ARG A 39 -10.69 -22.68 -15.63
C ARG A 39 -10.30 -21.37 -16.30
N ILE A 40 -9.58 -21.42 -17.43
CA ILE A 40 -9.23 -20.24 -18.22
C ILE A 40 -10.51 -19.69 -18.88
N GLY A 41 -10.77 -18.38 -18.74
CA GLY A 41 -11.95 -17.73 -19.30
C GLY A 41 -13.14 -17.58 -18.35
N MET A 42 -13.05 -18.05 -17.10
CA MET A 42 -14.06 -17.77 -16.07
C MET A 42 -14.00 -16.31 -15.59
N THR A 43 -15.11 -15.77 -15.11
CA THR A 43 -15.15 -14.43 -14.52
C THR A 43 -14.81 -14.51 -13.03
N THR A 44 -13.89 -13.68 -12.55
CA THR A 44 -13.61 -13.51 -11.12
C THR A 44 -14.70 -12.68 -10.43
N ASP A 45 -14.71 -12.66 -9.09
CA ASP A 45 -15.66 -11.85 -8.30
C ASP A 45 -15.63 -10.36 -8.67
N ASN A 46 -14.48 -9.87 -9.17
CA ASN A 46 -14.29 -8.50 -9.61
C ASN A 46 -14.68 -8.26 -11.09
N GLY A 47 -15.45 -9.17 -11.70
CA GLY A 47 -15.93 -9.03 -13.08
C GLY A 47 -14.84 -9.17 -14.16
N ASN A 48 -13.63 -9.60 -13.79
CA ASN A 48 -12.52 -9.76 -14.73
C ASN A 48 -12.46 -11.20 -15.24
N VAL A 49 -12.17 -11.38 -16.53
CA VAL A 49 -11.96 -12.71 -17.11
C VAL A 49 -10.57 -13.23 -16.71
N VAL A 50 -10.53 -14.38 -16.05
CA VAL A 50 -9.32 -15.10 -15.64
C VAL A 50 -8.44 -15.34 -16.88
N GLY A 51 -7.23 -14.76 -16.85
CA GLY A 51 -6.23 -14.88 -17.93
C GLY A 51 -6.24 -13.76 -18.98
N ALA A 52 -7.28 -12.91 -19.04
CA ALA A 52 -7.33 -11.80 -19.98
C ALA A 52 -6.62 -10.55 -19.42
N ILE A 53 -5.78 -9.88 -20.21
CA ILE A 53 -5.38 -8.48 -19.94
C ILE A 53 -6.30 -7.58 -20.74
N THR A 54 -7.26 -6.94 -20.07
CA THR A 54 -8.08 -5.88 -20.67
C THR A 54 -7.42 -4.54 -20.40
N GLY A 55 -7.40 -3.66 -21.40
CA GLY A 55 -6.90 -2.30 -21.24
C GLY A 55 -7.68 -1.55 -20.15
N GLU A 56 -9.00 -1.70 -20.15
CA GLU A 56 -9.89 -1.11 -19.15
C GLU A 56 -9.65 -1.64 -17.74
N GLY A 57 -9.52 -2.96 -17.55
CA GLY A 57 -9.27 -3.55 -16.23
C GLY A 57 -7.89 -3.19 -15.69
N THR A 58 -6.88 -3.09 -16.57
CA THR A 58 -5.52 -2.65 -16.17
C THR A 58 -5.51 -1.18 -15.79
N LEU A 59 -6.18 -0.33 -16.59
CA LEU A 59 -6.27 1.10 -16.33
C LEU A 59 -7.07 1.38 -15.07
N GLY A 60 -8.17 0.65 -14.83
CA GLY A 60 -8.91 0.70 -13.57
C GLY A 60 -8.04 0.31 -12.38
N LEU A 61 -7.28 -0.78 -12.46
CA LEU A 61 -6.42 -1.22 -11.37
C LEU A 61 -5.29 -0.21 -11.09
N VAL A 62 -4.68 0.36 -12.13
CA VAL A 62 -3.67 1.43 -11.99
C VAL A 62 -4.28 2.69 -11.36
N LEU A 63 -5.45 3.13 -11.83
CA LEU A 63 -6.06 4.38 -11.37
C LEU A 63 -6.68 4.27 -9.97
N PHE A 64 -7.42 3.19 -9.69
CA PHE A 64 -8.16 3.06 -8.44
C PHE A 64 -7.34 2.40 -7.34
N VAL A 65 -6.51 1.39 -7.65
CA VAL A 65 -5.68 0.73 -6.65
C VAL A 65 -4.31 1.39 -6.60
N GLY A 66 -3.61 1.45 -7.75
CA GLY A 66 -2.25 1.96 -7.82
C GLY A 66 -2.11 3.41 -7.33
N LEU A 67 -2.89 4.34 -7.90
CA LEU A 67 -2.83 5.74 -7.49
C LEU A 67 -3.38 5.96 -6.08
N ALA A 68 -4.52 5.37 -5.72
CA ALA A 68 -5.10 5.61 -4.39
C ALA A 68 -4.17 5.11 -3.27
N VAL A 69 -3.63 3.89 -3.41
CA VAL A 69 -2.65 3.34 -2.46
C VAL A 69 -1.38 4.18 -2.48
N GLY A 70 -0.86 4.55 -3.66
CA GLY A 70 0.35 5.38 -3.77
C GLY A 70 0.19 6.76 -3.10
N LEU A 71 -0.97 7.40 -3.26
CA LEU A 71 -1.28 8.69 -2.66
C LEU A 71 -1.44 8.60 -1.14
N ALA A 72 -2.13 7.57 -0.63
CA ALA A 72 -2.24 7.33 0.81
C ALA A 72 -0.87 6.99 1.43
N MET A 73 -0.05 6.23 0.70
CA MET A 73 1.25 5.76 1.17
C MET A 73 2.32 6.86 1.20
N GLY A 74 2.22 7.90 0.39
CA GLY A 74 3.17 9.02 0.37
C GLY A 74 3.33 9.73 1.72
N PRO A 75 2.25 10.26 2.32
CA PRO A 75 2.28 10.87 3.65
C PRO A 75 2.69 9.89 4.74
N PHE A 76 2.24 8.64 4.67
CA PHE A 76 2.64 7.61 5.64
C PHE A 76 4.14 7.33 5.59
N LEU A 77 4.70 7.17 4.39
CA LEU A 77 6.14 7.01 4.19
C LEU A 77 6.90 8.23 4.71
N PHE A 78 6.43 9.44 4.45
CA PHE A 78 7.02 10.67 4.98
C PHE A 78 7.06 10.67 6.52
N ALA A 79 5.95 10.30 7.18
CA ALA A 79 5.87 10.22 8.64
C ALA A 79 6.82 9.14 9.19
N LEU A 80 6.83 7.94 8.60
CA LEU A 80 7.77 6.89 9.00
C LEU A 80 9.22 7.32 8.84
N ARG A 81 9.56 8.03 7.77
CA ARG A 81 10.91 8.57 7.52
C ARG A 81 11.33 9.61 8.56
N ALA A 82 10.38 10.32 9.16
CA ALA A 82 10.65 11.26 10.24
C ALA A 82 10.97 10.55 11.57
N VAL A 83 10.39 9.36 11.79
CA VAL A 83 10.49 8.65 13.06
C VAL A 83 11.56 7.56 13.06
N LEU A 84 11.75 6.88 11.93
CA LEU A 84 12.63 5.72 11.77
C LEU A 84 13.65 5.96 10.63
N PRO A 85 14.67 6.81 10.85
CA PRO A 85 15.71 7.01 9.86
C PRO A 85 16.65 5.81 9.77
N GLY A 86 17.13 5.51 8.56
CA GLY A 86 18.29 4.64 8.32
C GLY A 86 17.98 3.32 7.62
N ARG A 87 18.96 2.41 7.68
CA ARG A 87 19.05 1.20 6.83
C ARG A 87 17.91 0.20 6.99
N ARG A 88 17.13 0.29 8.09
CA ARG A 88 16.01 -0.62 8.38
C ARG A 88 14.68 -0.15 7.82
N LEU A 89 14.57 1.12 7.43
CA LEU A 89 13.34 1.71 6.97
C LEU A 89 12.66 0.93 5.82
N PRO A 90 13.36 0.49 4.75
CA PRO A 90 12.73 -0.31 3.70
C PRO A 90 12.05 -1.55 4.25
N LEU A 91 12.76 -2.32 5.09
CA LEU A 91 12.23 -3.53 5.71
C LEU A 91 11.05 -3.24 6.64
N THR A 92 11.13 -2.17 7.45
CA THR A 92 10.03 -1.80 8.33
C THR A 92 8.78 -1.42 7.54
N VAL A 93 8.91 -0.59 6.51
CA VAL A 93 7.79 -0.21 5.64
C VAL A 93 7.18 -1.45 4.99
N SER A 94 8.02 -2.36 4.48
CA SER A 94 7.59 -3.62 3.88
C SER A 94 6.80 -4.52 4.83
N ILE A 95 7.29 -4.70 6.07
CA ILE A 95 6.61 -5.52 7.09
C ILE A 95 5.28 -4.89 7.50
N VAL A 96 5.27 -3.57 7.71
CA VAL A 96 4.05 -2.86 8.09
C VAL A 96 3.01 -2.94 6.97
N LEU A 97 3.43 -2.72 5.72
CA LEU A 97 2.54 -2.87 4.57
C LEU A 97 1.99 -4.28 4.42
N LEU A 98 2.83 -5.31 4.61
CA LEU A 98 2.38 -6.68 4.59
C LEU A 98 1.34 -6.92 5.67
N ALA A 99 1.65 -6.56 6.92
CA ALA A 99 0.77 -6.78 8.07
C ALA A 99 -0.60 -6.10 7.94
N LEU A 100 -0.62 -4.84 7.48
CA LEU A 100 -1.85 -4.05 7.44
C LEU A 100 -2.61 -4.24 6.11
N GLY A 101 -1.88 -4.43 5.03
CA GLY A 101 -2.45 -4.56 3.69
C GLY A 101 -2.93 -5.97 3.35
N SER A 102 -2.32 -7.01 3.93
CA SER A 102 -2.73 -8.40 3.68
C SER A 102 -4.17 -8.65 4.12
N ALA A 103 -4.63 -8.02 5.20
CA ALA A 103 -6.00 -8.15 5.70
C ALA A 103 -7.09 -7.71 4.70
N ILE A 104 -6.71 -6.95 3.68
CA ILE A 104 -7.63 -6.50 2.61
C ILE A 104 -7.54 -7.42 1.39
N VAL A 105 -6.33 -7.88 1.08
CA VAL A 105 -6.03 -8.54 -0.20
C VAL A 105 -6.03 -10.06 -0.08
N ILE A 106 -5.59 -10.60 1.05
CA ILE A 106 -5.42 -12.03 1.31
C ILE A 106 -6.52 -12.43 2.29
N ASP A 107 -7.68 -12.74 1.74
CA ASP A 107 -8.89 -13.09 2.49
C ASP A 107 -9.22 -14.58 2.28
N PRO A 108 -9.31 -15.39 3.36
CA PRO A 108 -9.76 -16.78 3.27
C PRO A 108 -11.17 -16.95 2.69
N GLY A 109 -12.02 -15.92 2.83
CA GLY A 109 -13.36 -15.88 2.26
C GLY A 109 -13.40 -15.62 0.77
N ASN A 110 -12.29 -15.20 0.15
CA ASN A 110 -12.25 -14.87 -1.26
C ASN A 110 -12.10 -16.14 -2.13
N PRO A 111 -13.13 -16.49 -2.92
CA PRO A 111 -13.13 -17.70 -3.73
C PRO A 111 -12.02 -17.72 -4.79
N ASP A 112 -11.49 -16.57 -5.20
CA ASP A 112 -10.42 -16.50 -6.21
C ASP A 112 -9.14 -17.21 -5.73
N PHE A 113 -8.81 -17.17 -4.44
CA PHE A 113 -7.65 -17.90 -3.89
C PHE A 113 -7.87 -19.42 -3.83
N MET A 114 -9.13 -19.85 -3.78
CA MET A 114 -9.51 -21.26 -3.68
C MET A 114 -9.71 -21.90 -5.06
N ILE A 115 -10.08 -21.09 -6.06
CA ILE A 115 -10.44 -21.54 -7.41
C ILE A 115 -9.26 -21.47 -8.38
N VAL A 116 -8.36 -20.50 -8.26
CA VAL A 116 -7.35 -20.26 -9.29
C VAL A 116 -6.02 -20.94 -8.91
N GLY A 117 -5.69 -22.09 -9.50
CA GLY A 117 -4.34 -22.68 -9.43
C GLY A 117 -3.84 -23.08 -8.02
N ASN A 118 -2.52 -23.01 -7.81
CA ASN A 118 -1.89 -23.38 -6.55
C ASN A 118 -2.08 -22.26 -5.49
N ARG A 119 -2.80 -22.57 -4.42
CA ARG A 119 -3.15 -21.63 -3.34
C ARG A 119 -1.92 -21.00 -2.69
N ALA A 120 -0.91 -21.81 -2.35
CA ALA A 120 0.32 -21.34 -1.73
C ALA A 120 1.09 -20.39 -2.65
N LEU A 121 1.14 -20.70 -3.95
CA LEU A 121 1.78 -19.83 -4.93
C LEU A 121 1.07 -18.47 -5.03
N ASN A 122 -0.26 -18.46 -5.11
CA ASN A 122 -1.03 -17.21 -5.18
C ASN A 122 -0.80 -16.34 -3.94
N VAL A 123 -0.95 -16.93 -2.75
CA VAL A 123 -0.71 -16.22 -1.48
C VAL A 123 0.70 -15.66 -1.46
N ALA A 124 1.71 -16.43 -1.86
CA ALA A 124 3.10 -15.96 -1.91
C ALA A 124 3.29 -14.79 -2.89
N MET A 125 2.73 -14.87 -4.11
CA MET A 125 2.88 -13.81 -5.11
C MET A 125 2.17 -12.51 -4.70
N PHE A 126 0.94 -12.60 -4.16
CA PHE A 126 0.23 -11.41 -3.66
C PHE A 126 0.90 -10.84 -2.41
N ALA A 127 1.35 -11.70 -1.48
CA ALA A 127 2.10 -11.28 -0.30
C ALA A 127 3.42 -10.59 -0.68
N LEU A 128 4.07 -10.98 -1.78
CA LEU A 128 5.33 -10.38 -2.26
C LEU A 128 5.16 -8.95 -2.79
N LEU A 129 3.95 -8.56 -3.20
CA LEU A 129 3.69 -7.19 -3.65
C LEU A 129 3.92 -6.15 -2.53
N PHE A 130 3.57 -6.48 -1.29
CA PHE A 130 3.74 -5.57 -0.14
C PHE A 130 5.20 -5.24 0.17
N PRO A 131 6.12 -6.22 0.36
CA PRO A 131 7.51 -5.91 0.57
C PRO A 131 8.13 -5.22 -0.64
N LEU A 132 7.79 -5.63 -1.86
CA LEU A 132 8.26 -4.96 -3.08
C LEU A 132 7.85 -3.48 -3.10
N PHE A 133 6.61 -3.18 -2.73
CA PHE A 133 6.11 -1.82 -2.60
C PHE A 133 6.92 -1.02 -1.58
N GLY A 134 7.13 -1.57 -0.38
CA GLY A 134 7.86 -0.89 0.68
C GLY A 134 9.30 -0.57 0.30
N PHE A 135 10.03 -1.54 -0.25
CA PHE A 135 11.41 -1.35 -0.70
C PHE A 135 11.50 -0.34 -1.84
N MET A 136 10.66 -0.47 -2.86
CA MET A 136 10.69 0.42 -4.03
C MET A 136 10.33 1.86 -3.65
N SER A 137 9.32 2.05 -2.80
CA SER A 137 8.90 3.39 -2.37
C SER A 137 10.02 4.09 -1.59
N VAL A 138 10.68 3.39 -0.66
CA VAL A 138 11.80 3.98 0.11
C VAL A 138 12.99 4.28 -0.81
N ALA A 139 13.36 3.35 -1.70
CA ALA A 139 14.47 3.53 -2.62
C ALA A 139 14.25 4.72 -3.57
N LEU A 140 13.04 4.85 -4.13
CA LEU A 140 12.67 5.97 -4.98
C LEU A 140 12.64 7.28 -4.19
N ALA A 141 12.07 7.31 -2.99
CA ALA A 141 12.01 8.52 -2.17
C ALA A 141 13.42 9.03 -1.80
N GLU A 142 14.34 8.14 -1.45
CA GLU A 142 15.74 8.48 -1.18
C GLU A 142 16.51 8.89 -2.44
N GLY A 143 16.19 8.30 -3.59
CA GLY A 143 16.74 8.70 -4.89
C GLY A 143 16.28 10.10 -5.27
N PHE A 144 14.99 10.38 -5.14
CA PHE A 144 14.43 11.71 -5.40
C PHE A 144 14.96 12.76 -4.43
N ASP A 145 15.09 12.45 -3.13
CA ASP A 145 15.69 13.38 -2.18
C ASP A 145 17.12 13.76 -2.59
N ARG A 146 17.95 12.79 -2.97
CA ARG A 146 19.32 13.05 -3.44
C ARG A 146 19.34 13.90 -4.71
N TRP A 147 18.43 13.64 -5.65
CA TRP A 147 18.32 14.38 -6.90
C TRP A 147 17.79 15.81 -6.71
N LEU A 148 16.77 16.00 -5.86
CA LEU A 148 16.15 17.29 -5.54
C LEU A 148 17.09 18.19 -4.74
N LEU A 149 17.87 17.63 -3.80
CA LEU A 149 18.84 18.39 -3.01
C LEU A 149 19.97 18.99 -3.86
N GLN A 150 20.21 18.44 -5.06
CA GLN A 150 21.22 18.96 -5.99
C GLN A 150 20.71 20.10 -6.88
N ARG A 151 19.42 20.47 -6.81
CA ARG A 151 18.84 21.51 -7.66
C ARG A 151 18.15 22.62 -6.86
N PRO A 152 18.34 23.90 -7.23
CA PRO A 152 17.65 25.02 -6.58
C PRO A 152 16.18 25.10 -7.03
N LEU A 153 15.34 24.19 -6.53
CA LEU A 153 13.94 24.04 -6.93
C LEU A 153 12.95 24.71 -5.96
N VAL A 154 13.35 25.86 -5.40
CA VAL A 154 12.52 26.64 -4.46
C VAL A 154 11.18 27.05 -5.09
N HIS A 155 11.13 27.23 -6.42
CA HIS A 155 9.92 27.59 -7.16
C HIS A 155 8.87 26.48 -7.28
N LEU A 156 9.19 25.22 -6.94
CA LEU A 156 8.22 24.11 -7.00
C LEU A 156 7.39 23.95 -5.71
N ALA A 157 7.67 24.73 -4.67
CA ALA A 157 6.97 24.69 -3.40
C ALA A 157 5.41 24.74 -3.52
N PRO A 158 4.79 25.64 -4.31
CA PRO A 158 3.32 25.67 -4.45
C PRO A 158 2.77 24.42 -5.16
N LEU A 159 3.47 23.91 -6.17
CA LEU A 159 3.10 22.66 -6.87
C LEU A 159 3.14 21.46 -5.91
N THR A 160 4.14 21.41 -5.04
CA THR A 160 4.25 20.35 -4.02
C THR A 160 3.15 20.42 -2.96
N LEU A 161 2.71 21.63 -2.59
CA LEU A 161 1.61 21.82 -1.64
C LEU A 161 0.27 21.36 -2.23
N ILE A 162 0.00 21.74 -3.48
CA ILE A 162 -1.19 21.30 -4.23
C ILE A 162 -1.19 19.78 -4.40
N GLY A 163 -0.05 19.19 -4.80
CA GLY A 163 0.09 17.74 -4.92
C GLY A 163 -0.10 17.01 -3.60
N THR A 164 0.34 17.61 -2.49
CA THR A 164 0.10 17.07 -1.14
C THR A 164 -1.38 17.10 -0.77
N ALA A 165 -2.04 18.24 -0.95
CA ALA A 165 -3.47 18.40 -0.62
C ALA A 165 -4.35 17.46 -1.47
N LEU A 166 -4.07 17.36 -2.77
CA LEU A 166 -4.72 16.40 -3.66
C LEU A 166 -4.44 14.96 -3.25
N GLY A 167 -3.20 14.63 -2.91
CA GLY A 167 -2.85 13.29 -2.48
C GLY A 167 -3.53 12.86 -1.19
N VAL A 168 -3.62 13.75 -0.21
CA VAL A 168 -4.36 13.51 1.02
C VAL A 168 -5.85 13.35 0.72
N GLY A 169 -6.45 14.25 -0.06
CA GLY A 169 -7.87 14.18 -0.44
C GLY A 169 -8.24 12.90 -1.19
N LEU A 170 -7.43 12.51 -2.17
CA LEU A 170 -7.63 11.27 -2.94
C LEU A 170 -7.34 10.02 -2.13
N GLY A 171 -6.37 10.06 -1.22
CA GLY A 171 -6.11 8.97 -0.27
C GLY A 171 -7.29 8.76 0.67
N ILE A 172 -7.84 9.84 1.23
CA ILE A 172 -9.07 9.80 2.05
C ILE A 172 -10.22 9.20 1.23
N LEU A 173 -10.41 9.65 -0.01
CA LEU A 173 -11.48 9.15 -0.88
C LEU A 173 -11.31 7.64 -1.17
N GLY A 174 -10.12 7.21 -1.58
CA GLY A 174 -9.84 5.80 -1.87
C GLY A 174 -10.09 4.92 -0.65
N ILE A 175 -9.68 5.39 0.53
CA ILE A 175 -9.90 4.66 1.79
C ILE A 175 -11.37 4.65 2.18
N ALA A 176 -12.10 5.74 1.97
CA ALA A 176 -13.55 5.77 2.20
C ALA A 176 -14.29 4.79 1.28
N VAL A 177 -13.85 4.65 0.02
CA VAL A 177 -14.41 3.69 -0.93
C VAL A 177 -14.11 2.25 -0.49
N VAL A 178 -12.87 1.95 -0.09
CA VAL A 178 -12.51 0.62 0.43
C VAL A 178 -13.29 0.30 1.71
N ALA A 179 -13.35 1.24 2.65
CA ALA A 179 -14.07 1.08 3.92
C ALA A 179 -15.58 0.86 3.71
N ALA A 180 -16.18 1.53 2.72
CA ALA A 180 -17.58 1.33 2.36
C ALA A 180 -17.85 -0.07 1.77
N GLN A 181 -16.85 -0.71 1.18
CA GLN A 181 -16.96 -2.04 0.57
C GLN A 181 -16.61 -3.18 1.54
N SER A 182 -15.80 -2.93 2.56
CA SER A 182 -15.23 -3.98 3.44
C SER A 182 -16.07 -4.39 4.66
N GLY A 183 -17.33 -3.95 4.80
CA GLY A 183 -18.14 -4.24 6.00
C GLY A 183 -17.63 -3.56 7.29
N PRO A 184 -18.20 -3.83 8.49
CA PRO A 184 -17.89 -3.10 9.72
C PRO A 184 -16.38 -3.19 10.07
N PRO A 185 -15.60 -2.08 10.00
CA PRO A 185 -14.16 -2.17 9.90
C PRO A 185 -13.48 -1.82 11.23
N GLY A 186 -13.09 -2.83 12.00
CA GLY A 186 -12.24 -2.63 13.17
C GLY A 186 -10.79 -2.28 12.80
N SER A 187 -10.26 -2.83 11.72
CA SER A 187 -8.83 -2.77 11.38
C SER A 187 -8.43 -1.56 10.53
N LEU A 188 -9.18 -1.27 9.48
CA LEU A 188 -8.84 -0.22 8.51
C LEU A 188 -9.02 1.20 9.06
N ALA A 189 -10.05 1.41 9.89
CA ALA A 189 -10.26 2.68 10.57
C ALA A 189 -9.15 2.97 11.60
N ILE A 190 -8.65 1.95 12.31
CA ILE A 190 -7.55 2.11 13.27
C ILE A 190 -6.23 2.40 12.56
N VAL A 191 -5.92 1.68 11.49
CA VAL A 191 -4.72 1.93 10.67
C VAL A 191 -4.77 3.35 10.11
N PHE A 192 -5.91 3.75 9.56
CA PHE A 192 -6.10 5.07 8.99
C PHE A 192 -6.01 6.20 10.02
N VAL A 193 -6.69 6.08 11.17
CA VAL A 193 -6.65 7.07 12.26
C VAL A 193 -5.24 7.16 12.89
N THR A 194 -4.51 6.04 12.96
CA THR A 194 -3.15 6.00 13.49
C THR A 194 -2.15 6.66 12.53
N VAL A 195 -2.27 6.37 11.23
CA VAL A 195 -1.46 6.97 10.17
C VAL A 195 -1.72 8.48 10.07
N LEU A 196 -2.99 8.88 10.06
CA LEU A 196 -3.42 10.27 9.98
C LEU A 196 -3.01 11.05 11.24
N GLY A 197 -3.22 10.47 12.43
CA GLY A 197 -2.80 11.05 13.71
C GLY A 197 -1.28 11.21 13.81
N ALA A 198 -0.50 10.23 13.35
CA ALA A 198 0.96 10.29 13.32
C ALA A 198 1.47 11.37 12.34
N VAL A 199 0.89 11.45 11.14
CA VAL A 199 1.25 12.47 10.14
C VAL A 199 0.98 13.87 10.70
N VAL A 200 -0.19 14.11 11.29
CA VAL A 200 -0.60 15.42 11.85
C VAL A 200 0.29 15.82 13.03
N THR A 201 0.59 14.89 13.95
CA THR A 201 1.38 15.18 15.15
C THR A 201 2.87 15.37 14.89
N LEU A 202 3.40 14.81 13.79
CA LEU A 202 4.82 14.97 13.41
C LEU A 202 5.10 16.20 12.54
N THR A 203 4.08 16.77 11.90
CA THR A 203 4.21 17.99 11.09
C THR A 203 4.01 19.28 11.88
N ASP A 204 3.26 19.24 12.98
CA ASP A 204 3.10 20.39 13.87
C ASP A 204 4.15 20.32 14.99
N GLY A 205 5.15 21.20 14.93
CA GLY A 205 6.30 21.23 15.86
C GLY A 205 5.97 21.52 17.33
N GLY A 206 4.69 21.51 17.71
CA GLY A 206 4.19 21.77 19.05
C GLY A 206 3.51 20.58 19.74
N VAL A 207 3.36 19.41 19.09
CA VAL A 207 2.71 18.27 19.75
C VAL A 207 3.70 17.58 20.69
N ALA A 208 3.30 17.48 21.96
CA ALA A 208 4.06 16.89 23.06
C ALA A 208 4.65 15.52 22.69
N LEU A 209 5.89 15.26 23.11
CA LEU A 209 6.64 14.00 22.95
C LEU A 209 5.73 12.75 23.08
N GLY A 210 4.81 12.77 24.05
CA GLY A 210 3.80 11.72 24.30
C GLY A 210 3.01 11.24 23.08
N ALA A 211 2.62 12.13 22.16
CA ALA A 211 1.81 11.74 21.01
C ALA A 211 2.59 10.88 20.00
N ARG A 212 3.90 11.14 19.86
CA ARG A 212 4.78 10.37 18.98
C ARG A 212 4.98 8.96 19.53
N GLU A 213 5.21 8.82 20.84
CA GLU A 213 5.36 7.51 21.47
C GLU A 213 4.08 6.69 21.37
N VAL A 214 2.92 7.30 21.62
CA VAL A 214 1.61 6.65 21.47
C VAL A 214 1.39 6.17 20.04
N ALA A 215 1.68 7.00 19.04
CA ALA A 215 1.54 6.63 17.63
C ALA A 215 2.45 5.45 17.23
N LEU A 216 3.69 5.44 17.74
CA LEU A 216 4.62 4.33 17.52
C LEU A 216 4.14 3.03 18.17
N VAL A 217 3.68 3.10 19.42
CA VAL A 217 3.14 1.94 20.14
C VAL A 217 1.91 1.40 19.40
N ALA A 218 0.99 2.28 18.98
CA ALA A 218 -0.17 1.89 18.19
C ALA A 218 0.22 1.23 16.87
N LEU A 219 1.22 1.77 16.16
CA LEU A 219 1.72 1.18 14.91
C LEU A 219 2.32 -0.22 15.15
N VAL A 220 3.10 -0.40 16.21
CA VAL A 220 3.70 -1.69 16.57
C VAL A 220 2.61 -2.72 16.90
N ILE A 221 1.63 -2.35 17.71
CA ILE A 221 0.49 -3.21 18.06
C ILE A 221 -0.30 -3.60 16.81
N ALA A 222 -0.64 -2.62 15.96
CA ALA A 222 -1.37 -2.86 14.71
C ALA A 222 -0.59 -3.78 13.76
N THR A 223 0.72 -3.58 13.66
CA THR A 223 1.60 -4.42 12.83
C THR A 223 1.66 -5.85 13.38
N ALA A 224 1.84 -6.01 14.69
CA ALA A 224 1.88 -7.33 15.31
C ALA A 224 0.55 -8.08 15.13
N TRP A 225 -0.57 -7.39 15.35
CA TRP A 225 -1.90 -7.95 15.15
C TRP A 225 -2.15 -8.33 13.68
N GLY A 226 -1.78 -7.47 12.74
CA GLY A 226 -1.90 -7.75 11.30
C GLY A 226 -1.07 -8.95 10.85
N LEU A 227 0.15 -9.13 11.38
CA LEU A 227 0.98 -10.31 11.10
C LEU A 227 0.37 -11.61 11.64
N VAL A 228 -0.26 -11.56 12.82
CA VAL A 228 -0.97 -12.73 13.38
C VAL A 228 -2.13 -13.12 12.48
N ASN A 229 -2.97 -12.16 12.08
CA ASN A 229 -4.09 -12.44 11.17
C ASN A 229 -3.59 -12.97 9.83
N PHE A 230 -2.57 -12.33 9.24
CA PHE A 230 -1.96 -12.82 8.00
C PHE A 230 -1.52 -14.29 8.11
N ALA A 231 -0.85 -14.67 9.21
CA ALA A 231 -0.42 -16.05 9.41
C ALA A 231 -1.60 -17.02 9.56
N GLN A 232 -2.68 -16.60 10.22
CA GLN A 232 -3.91 -17.38 10.34
C GLN A 232 -4.58 -17.55 8.97
N ASP A 233 -4.72 -16.47 8.21
CA ASP A 233 -5.35 -16.46 6.88
C ASP A 233 -4.57 -17.34 5.91
N VAL A 234 -3.23 -17.24 5.90
CA VAL A 234 -2.37 -18.13 5.10
C VAL A 234 -2.56 -19.59 5.52
N GLY A 235 -2.64 -19.86 6.82
CA GLY A 235 -2.89 -21.22 7.34
C GLY A 235 -4.22 -21.81 6.87
N VAL A 236 -5.28 -21.00 6.82
CA VAL A 236 -6.61 -21.41 6.35
C VAL A 236 -6.62 -21.60 4.82
N ILE A 237 -5.95 -20.74 4.06
CA ILE A 237 -5.93 -20.83 2.59
C ILE A 237 -5.09 -22.01 2.12
N VAL A 238 -3.94 -22.25 2.73
CA VAL A 238 -2.95 -23.24 2.28
C VAL A 238 -3.16 -24.63 2.89
N GLY A 239 -3.71 -24.71 4.10
CA GLY A 239 -4.05 -25.98 4.79
C GLY A 239 -5.23 -26.71 4.18
#